data_AF-A0AAD1H1I3-F1
#
_entry.id   AF-A0AAD1H1I3-F1
#
_cell.length_a   1.000
_cell.length_b   1.000
_cell.length_c   1.000
_cell.angle_alpha   90.00
_cell.angle_beta   90.00
_cell.angle_gamma   90.00
#
_symmetry.space_group_name_H-M   'P 1'
#
loop_
_entity.id
_entity.type
_entity.pdbx_description
1 polymer ?
#
loop_
_entity_poly.entity_id
_entity_poly.type
_entity_poly.pdbx_seq_one_letter_code
_entity_poly.pdbx_strand_id
1 'polypeptide(L)'
;MRSQLSTALSAATVVAALGLSGCAHGERGSAPPSQAVPSSQPLAPTPMPVQVAPLPPPEALTDVLYRLADPAVPGNQKLSLVESATPDNVAALDKFPTALIDGGYAPVTFNATDIAWSDKHPADVVATVNVSSPKRDAAGFSFPMEFKPYQGGWQLSQQTADMLLGLGNSPPGTSPTPTP
;
A
#
# COMPACT_ATOMS: atom_id res chain seq x y z
N MET A 1 -35.75 12.73 33.88
CA MET A 1 -35.31 11.60 34.73
C MET A 1 -34.05 11.05 34.07
N ARG A 2 -32.82 11.49 34.41
CA ARG A 2 -31.98 11.12 35.58
C ARG A 2 -31.88 9.60 35.82
N SER A 3 -30.79 8.99 35.36
CA SER A 3 -29.69 8.45 36.19
C SER A 3 -28.48 8.11 35.31
N GLN A 4 -27.28 8.69 35.51
CA GLN A 4 -26.22 8.37 36.50
C GLN A 4 -25.60 6.97 36.23
N LEU A 5 -24.29 6.66 36.32
CA LEU A 5 -23.02 7.31 36.65
C LEU A 5 -21.91 6.27 36.37
N SER A 6 -20.73 6.72 35.93
CA SER A 6 -19.36 6.22 36.23
C SER A 6 -18.96 4.75 35.99
N THR A 7 -17.82 4.52 35.30
CA THR A 7 -16.58 4.03 35.96
C THR A 7 -15.33 4.32 35.11
N ALA A 8 -14.26 4.74 35.79
CA ALA A 8 -12.92 5.04 35.28
C ALA A 8 -11.95 3.85 35.46
N LEU A 9 -10.66 4.07 35.12
CA LEU A 9 -9.44 3.23 35.26
C LEU A 9 -9.18 2.25 34.09
N SER A 10 -7.96 2.04 33.59
CA SER A 10 -6.63 2.20 34.21
C SER A 10 -5.51 2.27 33.15
N ALA A 11 -4.40 2.91 33.54
CA ALA A 11 -3.13 2.95 32.82
C ALA A 11 -2.32 1.64 33.00
N ALA A 12 -1.51 1.29 32.00
CA ALA A 12 -0.37 0.39 32.18
C ALA A 12 0.78 0.80 31.23
N THR A 13 1.86 1.25 31.84
CA THR A 13 3.18 1.48 31.22
C THR A 13 3.96 0.17 31.19
N VAL A 14 4.58 -0.18 30.06
CA VAL A 14 5.73 -1.08 30.03
C VAL A 14 6.75 -0.56 29.01
N VAL A 15 7.89 -0.11 29.54
CA VAL A 15 9.14 0.12 28.82
C VAL A 15 9.87 -1.21 28.73
N ALA A 16 10.39 -1.56 27.56
CA ALA A 16 11.46 -2.54 27.43
C ALA A 16 12.41 -2.12 26.32
N ALA A 17 13.53 -1.52 26.72
CA ALA A 17 14.71 -1.34 25.89
C ALA A 17 15.51 -2.65 25.87
N LEU A 18 15.83 -3.14 24.68
CA LEU A 18 16.76 -4.26 24.49
C LEU A 18 17.96 -3.74 23.69
N GLY A 19 19.03 -3.45 24.43
CA GLY A 19 20.36 -3.29 23.87
C GLY A 19 20.97 -4.66 23.61
N LEU A 20 21.65 -4.79 22.47
CA LEU A 20 22.56 -5.89 22.18
C LEU A 20 23.93 -5.33 21.88
N SER A 21 24.81 -5.47 22.87
CA SER A 21 26.26 -5.35 22.76
C SER A 21 26.78 -6.58 22.02
N GLY A 22 27.57 -6.37 20.96
CA GLY A 22 28.15 -7.44 20.15
C GLY A 22 29.66 -7.24 19.95
N CYS A 23 30.41 -7.71 20.95
CA CYS A 23 31.82 -8.11 21.02
C CYS A 23 32.80 -7.64 19.95
N ALA A 24 33.68 -6.71 20.36
CA ALA A 24 35.00 -6.55 19.79
C ALA A 24 35.88 -7.77 20.13
N HIS A 25 36.47 -8.41 19.13
CA HIS A 25 37.59 -9.32 19.31
C HIS A 25 38.86 -8.58 18.89
N GLY A 26 39.70 -8.26 19.87
CA GLY A 26 41.06 -7.81 19.60
C GLY A 26 41.95 -9.03 19.32
N GLU A 27 43.01 -8.82 18.57
CA GLU A 27 44.35 -9.28 18.91
C GLU A 27 45.40 -8.43 18.17
N ARG A 28 46.54 -8.35 18.84
CA ARG A 28 47.63 -7.39 18.71
C ARG A 28 48.82 -8.15 18.13
N GLY A 29 49.53 -7.63 17.13
CA GLY A 29 50.77 -8.29 16.70
C GLY A 29 51.52 -7.66 15.53
N SER A 30 52.52 -6.85 15.86
CA SER A 30 53.85 -6.72 15.24
C SER A 30 54.02 -6.70 13.70
N ALA A 31 54.53 -5.57 13.19
CA ALA A 31 55.44 -5.50 12.04
C ALA A 31 56.92 -5.65 12.52
N PRO A 32 57.99 -5.76 11.68
CA PRO A 32 58.16 -5.82 10.21
C PRO A 32 59.11 -7.02 9.79
N PRO A 33 59.81 -7.13 8.61
CA PRO A 33 59.92 -6.27 7.42
C PRO A 33 59.73 -6.93 6.02
N SER A 34 59.43 -6.05 5.06
CA SER A 34 59.74 -6.03 3.62
C SER A 34 60.15 -7.34 2.91
N GLN A 35 59.26 -7.85 2.04
CA GLN A 35 59.63 -8.61 0.84
C GLN A 35 58.78 -8.18 -0.36
N ALA A 36 59.40 -8.31 -1.53
CA ALA A 36 59.11 -7.66 -2.81
C ALA A 36 57.66 -7.72 -3.32
N VAL A 37 57.27 -6.61 -3.96
CA VAL A 37 56.07 -6.42 -4.77
C VAL A 37 55.95 -7.42 -5.92
N PRO A 38 54.76 -7.98 -6.16
CA PRO A 38 54.14 -7.93 -7.46
C PRO A 38 53.15 -6.76 -7.46
N SER A 39 53.21 -5.94 -8.51
CA SER A 39 52.27 -4.85 -8.75
C SER A 39 50.84 -5.40 -8.70
N SER A 40 50.17 -5.24 -7.56
CA SER A 40 48.77 -5.57 -7.40
C SER A 40 48.00 -4.43 -8.04
N GLN A 41 47.51 -4.66 -9.25
CA GLN A 41 46.51 -3.81 -9.86
C GLN A 41 45.37 -3.64 -8.84
N PRO A 42 44.84 -2.42 -8.62
CA PRO A 42 43.65 -2.29 -7.82
C PRO A 42 42.57 -3.15 -8.48
N LEU A 43 42.11 -4.19 -7.77
CA LEU A 43 40.86 -4.85 -8.12
C LEU A 43 39.82 -3.72 -8.11
N ALA A 44 39.32 -3.37 -9.29
CA ALA A 44 38.12 -2.55 -9.37
C ALA A 44 37.06 -3.23 -8.49
N PRO A 45 36.36 -2.50 -7.61
CA PRO A 45 35.29 -3.08 -6.83
C PRO A 45 34.30 -3.69 -7.83
N THR A 46 34.10 -5.00 -7.75
CA THR A 46 33.06 -5.67 -8.51
C THR A 46 31.75 -5.05 -8.03
N PRO A 47 30.96 -4.39 -8.90
CA PRO A 47 29.68 -3.84 -8.48
C PRO A 47 28.84 -5.02 -7.97
N MET A 48 28.48 -4.98 -6.69
CA MET A 48 27.50 -5.91 -6.14
C MET A 48 26.21 -5.67 -6.93
N PRO A 49 25.56 -6.72 -7.47
CA PRO A 49 24.25 -6.54 -8.08
C PRO A 49 23.31 -6.04 -6.98
N VAL A 50 22.79 -4.82 -7.16
CA VAL A 50 21.67 -4.32 -6.35
C VAL A 50 20.48 -5.23 -6.67
N GLN A 51 20.17 -6.16 -5.77
CA GLN A 51 19.06 -7.07 -5.95
C GLN A 51 17.78 -6.32 -5.64
N VAL A 52 17.28 -5.56 -6.61
CA VAL A 52 15.97 -4.90 -6.52
C VAL A 52 14.93 -6.01 -6.63
N ALA A 53 14.02 -6.10 -5.65
CA ALA A 53 12.93 -7.04 -5.72
C ALA A 53 12.14 -6.84 -7.04
N PRO A 54 11.72 -7.92 -7.71
CA PRO A 54 10.94 -7.80 -8.93
C PRO A 54 9.62 -7.08 -8.64
N LEU A 55 9.18 -6.23 -9.57
CA LEU A 55 7.86 -5.59 -9.49
C LEU A 55 6.75 -6.66 -9.52
N PRO A 56 5.62 -6.42 -8.84
CA PRO A 56 4.48 -7.32 -8.92
C PRO A 56 3.88 -7.34 -10.33
N PRO A 57 3.29 -8.47 -10.75
CA PRO A 57 2.51 -8.50 -11.98
C PRO A 57 1.25 -7.62 -11.85
N PRO A 58 0.76 -7.00 -12.94
CA PRO A 58 -0.44 -6.17 -12.92
C PRO A 58 -1.66 -6.84 -12.28
N GLU A 59 -1.81 -8.14 -12.49
CA GLU A 59 -2.93 -8.94 -12.00
C GLU A 59 -2.96 -8.99 -10.47
N ALA A 60 -1.80 -9.01 -9.82
CA ALA A 60 -1.74 -9.00 -8.37
C ALA A 60 -2.31 -7.70 -7.76
N LEU A 61 -2.25 -6.59 -8.50
CA LEU A 61 -2.80 -5.30 -8.08
C LEU A 61 -4.28 -5.19 -8.46
N THR A 62 -4.67 -5.61 -9.68
CA THR A 62 -6.06 -5.54 -10.13
C THR A 62 -6.96 -6.53 -9.38
N ASP A 63 -6.44 -7.67 -8.91
CA ASP A 63 -7.18 -8.61 -8.05
C ASP A 63 -7.68 -7.96 -6.76
N VAL A 64 -6.92 -7.04 -6.17
CA VAL A 64 -7.35 -6.25 -5.00
C VAL A 64 -8.60 -5.45 -5.35
N LEU A 65 -8.58 -4.79 -6.50
CA LEU A 65 -9.68 -3.94 -6.97
C LEU A 65 -10.90 -4.75 -7.39
N TYR A 66 -10.72 -5.88 -8.07
CA TYR A 66 -11.81 -6.79 -8.41
C TYR A 66 -12.48 -7.33 -7.15
N ARG A 67 -11.73 -7.74 -6.12
CA ARG A 67 -12.31 -8.18 -4.85
C ARG A 67 -13.04 -7.06 -4.09
N LEU A 68 -12.56 -5.81 -4.18
CA LEU A 68 -13.27 -4.65 -3.63
C LEU A 68 -14.57 -4.37 -4.38
N ALA A 69 -14.56 -4.46 -5.71
CA ALA A 69 -15.69 -4.22 -6.60
C ALA A 69 -16.71 -5.37 -6.66
N ASP A 70 -16.36 -6.55 -6.18
CA ASP A 70 -17.25 -7.72 -6.20
C ASP A 70 -18.35 -7.59 -5.12
N PRO A 71 -19.64 -7.59 -5.50
CA PRO A 71 -20.75 -7.59 -4.55
C PRO A 71 -20.91 -8.93 -3.80
N ALA A 72 -20.31 -10.03 -4.27
CA ALA A 72 -20.34 -11.32 -3.60
C ALA A 72 -19.32 -11.43 -2.46
N VAL A 73 -18.30 -10.55 -2.42
CA VAL A 73 -17.34 -10.47 -1.32
C VAL A 73 -17.96 -9.62 -0.20
N PRO A 74 -18.18 -10.15 1.01
CA PRO A 74 -18.71 -9.37 2.11
C PRO A 74 -17.67 -8.40 2.69
N GLY A 75 -18.09 -7.28 3.25
CA GLY A 75 -17.22 -6.17 3.66
C GLY A 75 -16.17 -6.53 4.71
N ASN A 76 -16.45 -7.52 5.57
CA ASN A 76 -15.45 -8.05 6.50
C ASN A 76 -14.24 -8.69 5.79
N GLN A 77 -14.46 -9.31 4.62
CA GLN A 77 -13.39 -9.86 3.79
C GLN A 77 -12.69 -8.78 2.95
N LYS A 78 -13.25 -7.56 2.88
CA LYS A 78 -12.65 -6.39 2.22
C LYS A 78 -11.71 -5.62 3.14
N LEU A 79 -11.78 -5.84 4.46
CA LEU A 79 -10.89 -5.16 5.41
C LEU A 79 -9.41 -5.44 5.14
N SER A 80 -9.04 -6.64 4.65
CA SER A 80 -7.66 -6.96 4.30
C SER A 80 -7.21 -6.38 2.96
N LEU A 81 -8.10 -5.71 2.22
CA LEU A 81 -7.82 -5.15 0.89
C LEU A 81 -7.48 -3.67 0.95
N VAL A 82 -7.62 -3.05 2.12
CA VAL A 82 -7.40 -1.62 2.34
C VAL A 82 -6.57 -1.46 3.61
N GLU A 83 -5.45 -0.74 3.48
CA GLU A 83 -4.61 -0.40 4.62
C GLU A 83 -5.39 0.31 5.72
N SER A 84 -5.13 -0.07 6.97
CA SER A 84 -5.76 0.49 8.17
C SER A 84 -7.29 0.35 8.22
N ALA A 85 -7.91 -0.48 7.37
CA ALA A 85 -9.34 -0.72 7.47
C ALA A 85 -9.68 -1.48 8.75
N THR A 86 -10.69 -0.96 9.46
CA THR A 86 -11.18 -1.47 10.74
C THR A 86 -12.61 -1.99 10.59
N PRO A 87 -13.15 -2.72 11.58
CA PRO A 87 -14.56 -3.14 11.56
C PRO A 87 -15.56 -2.02 11.30
N ASP A 88 -15.24 -0.78 11.68
CA ASP A 88 -16.09 0.40 11.45
C ASP A 88 -16.22 0.74 9.95
N ASN A 89 -15.27 0.30 9.11
CA ASN A 89 -15.27 0.55 7.66
C ASN A 89 -16.12 -0.45 6.87
N VAL A 90 -16.57 -1.57 7.48
CA VAL A 90 -17.27 -2.67 6.77
C VAL A 90 -18.47 -2.15 5.96
N ALA A 91 -19.33 -1.34 6.57
CA ALA A 91 -20.53 -0.83 5.91
C ALA A 91 -20.21 0.14 4.76
N ALA A 92 -19.07 0.84 4.80
CA ALA A 92 -18.63 1.70 3.71
C ALA A 92 -18.05 0.86 2.55
N LEU A 93 -17.24 -0.15 2.86
CA LEU A 93 -16.66 -1.06 1.87
C LEU A 93 -17.72 -1.90 1.15
N ASP A 94 -18.81 -2.28 1.84
CA ASP A 94 -19.95 -2.97 1.22
C ASP A 94 -20.70 -2.11 0.21
N LYS A 95 -20.64 -0.78 0.32
CA LYS A 95 -21.30 0.13 -0.62
C LYS A 95 -20.52 0.35 -1.91
N PHE A 96 -19.22 0.01 -1.94
CA PHE A 96 -18.39 0.26 -3.11
C PHE A 96 -18.86 -0.47 -4.38
N PRO A 97 -19.19 -1.78 -4.35
CA PRO A 97 -19.82 -2.45 -5.49
C PRO A 97 -21.14 -1.80 -5.92
N THR A 98 -21.98 -1.42 -4.96
CA THR A 98 -23.26 -0.76 -5.24
C THR A 98 -23.04 0.57 -5.96
N ALA A 99 -22.09 1.38 -5.52
CA ALA A 99 -21.74 2.64 -6.17
C ALA A 99 -21.23 2.42 -7.61
N LEU A 100 -20.46 1.37 -7.88
CA LEU A 100 -20.04 1.02 -9.24
C LEU A 100 -21.21 0.59 -10.12
N ILE A 101 -22.15 -0.19 -9.58
CA ILE A 101 -23.36 -0.63 -10.29
C ILE A 101 -24.25 0.57 -10.61
N ASP A 102 -24.56 1.39 -9.61
CA ASP A 102 -25.41 2.58 -9.72
C ASP A 102 -24.79 3.64 -10.63
N GLY A 103 -23.46 3.79 -10.58
CA GLY A 103 -22.68 4.63 -11.49
C GLY A 103 -22.56 4.09 -12.92
N GLY A 104 -23.13 2.91 -13.21
CA GLY A 104 -23.14 2.31 -14.53
C GLY A 104 -21.84 1.60 -14.94
N TYR A 105 -20.85 1.53 -14.05
CA TYR A 105 -19.54 0.93 -14.33
C TYR A 105 -19.52 -0.59 -14.24
N ALA A 106 -20.58 -1.24 -13.74
CA ALA A 106 -20.67 -2.70 -13.74
C ALA A 106 -21.11 -3.29 -15.11
N PRO A 107 -20.47 -4.38 -15.59
CA PRO A 107 -19.25 -4.99 -15.04
C PRO A 107 -18.03 -4.09 -15.30
N VAL A 108 -17.22 -3.89 -14.28
CA VAL A 108 -16.05 -3.00 -14.33
C VAL A 108 -14.83 -3.79 -14.80
N THR A 109 -13.96 -3.14 -15.57
CA THR A 109 -12.66 -3.66 -15.97
C THR A 109 -11.56 -2.76 -15.42
N PHE A 110 -10.62 -3.36 -14.68
CA PHE A 110 -9.41 -2.72 -14.18
C PHE A 110 -8.18 -3.17 -14.97
N ASN A 111 -7.35 -2.22 -15.37
CA ASN A 111 -6.05 -2.49 -15.99
C ASN A 111 -4.96 -1.61 -15.35
N ALA A 112 -3.97 -2.25 -14.72
CA ALA A 112 -2.83 -1.56 -14.11
C ALA A 112 -1.67 -1.42 -15.10
N THR A 113 -1.18 -0.20 -15.26
CA THR A 113 -0.02 0.16 -16.08
C THR A 113 0.97 0.98 -15.27
N ASP A 114 2.14 1.26 -15.86
CA ASP A 114 3.14 2.17 -15.26
C ASP A 114 3.53 1.77 -13.83
N ILE A 115 3.62 0.46 -13.61
CA ILE A 115 3.92 -0.13 -12.30
C ILE A 115 5.37 0.18 -11.94
N ALA A 116 5.58 0.80 -10.78
CA ALA A 116 6.89 1.12 -10.25
C ALA A 116 6.92 1.06 -8.73
N TRP A 117 8.11 0.87 -8.15
CA TRP A 117 8.29 1.05 -6.70
C TRP A 117 8.05 2.51 -6.33
N SER A 118 7.40 2.76 -5.19
CA SER A 118 7.11 4.10 -4.72
C SER A 118 8.38 4.80 -4.24
N ASP A 119 8.62 6.02 -4.73
CA ASP A 119 9.72 6.88 -4.26
C ASP A 119 9.52 7.35 -2.81
N LYS A 120 8.28 7.37 -2.33
CA LYS A 120 7.92 7.83 -0.98
C LYS A 120 7.91 6.70 0.03
N HIS A 121 7.46 5.52 -0.40
CA HIS A 121 7.29 4.34 0.45
C HIS A 121 8.02 3.16 -0.20
N PRO A 122 9.31 2.91 0.15
CA PRO A 122 10.18 2.00 -0.62
C PRO A 122 9.72 0.53 -0.73
N ALA A 123 8.70 0.11 0.03
CA ALA A 123 8.10 -1.23 -0.03
C ALA A 123 6.77 -1.26 -0.81
N ASP A 124 6.22 -0.09 -1.13
CA ASP A 124 4.93 0.08 -1.78
C ASP A 124 5.14 0.23 -3.30
N VAL A 125 4.08 -0.02 -4.05
CA VAL A 125 4.07 0.05 -5.50
C VAL A 125 3.04 1.05 -5.96
N VAL A 126 3.43 1.94 -6.86
CA VAL A 126 2.51 2.84 -7.56
C VAL A 126 2.16 2.26 -8.92
N ALA A 127 0.91 2.43 -9.33
CA ALA A 127 0.44 2.05 -10.66
C ALA A 127 -0.64 3.01 -11.16
N THR A 128 -0.67 3.24 -12.47
CA THR A 128 -1.81 3.89 -13.13
C THR A 128 -2.89 2.83 -13.36
N VAL A 129 -4.04 2.98 -12.71
CA VAL A 129 -5.16 2.05 -12.88
C VAL A 129 -6.19 2.67 -13.80
N ASN A 130 -6.43 2.01 -14.93
CA ASN A 130 -7.47 2.34 -15.89
C ASN A 130 -8.74 1.59 -15.52
N VAL A 131 -9.84 2.32 -15.37
CA VAL A 131 -11.17 1.81 -15.05
C VAL A 131 -12.05 2.03 -16.26
N SER A 132 -12.72 0.97 -16.72
CA SER A 132 -13.59 1.02 -17.88
C SER A 132 -14.82 0.14 -17.69
N SER A 133 -15.84 0.40 -18.51
CA SER A 133 -17.08 -0.38 -18.58
C SER A 133 -17.37 -0.70 -20.04
N PRO A 134 -17.99 -1.86 -20.35
CA PRO A 134 -18.42 -2.17 -21.71
C PRO A 134 -19.59 -1.28 -22.18
N LYS A 135 -20.22 -0.52 -21.28
CA LYS A 135 -21.30 0.41 -21.64
C LYS A 135 -20.74 1.62 -22.39
N ARG A 136 -21.36 1.95 -23.52
CA ARG A 136 -20.88 2.99 -24.46
C ARG A 136 -20.95 4.41 -23.91
N ASP A 137 -21.77 4.63 -22.90
CA ASP A 137 -22.07 5.90 -22.24
C ASP A 137 -21.22 6.16 -20.98
N ALA A 138 -20.56 5.13 -20.45
CA ALA A 138 -19.64 5.28 -19.32
C ALA A 138 -18.23 5.59 -19.83
N ALA A 139 -17.76 6.82 -19.64
CA ALA A 139 -16.39 7.19 -19.96
C ALA A 139 -15.41 6.43 -19.04
N GLY A 140 -14.37 5.82 -19.63
CA GLY A 140 -13.27 5.27 -18.84
C GLY A 140 -12.47 6.38 -18.17
N PHE A 141 -11.84 6.06 -17.04
CA PHE A 141 -10.99 6.98 -16.30
C PHE A 141 -9.75 6.29 -15.78
N SER A 142 -8.70 7.05 -15.49
CA SER A 142 -7.44 6.52 -14.98
C SER A 142 -7.02 7.28 -13.73
N PHE A 143 -6.58 6.55 -12.70
CA PHE A 143 -6.11 7.14 -11.46
C PHE A 143 -4.80 6.49 -11.01
N PRO A 144 -3.82 7.27 -10.53
CA PRO A 144 -2.67 6.72 -9.84
C PRO A 144 -3.12 6.12 -8.50
N MET A 145 -2.71 4.88 -8.26
CA MET A 145 -3.01 4.15 -7.04
C MET A 145 -1.71 3.64 -6.42
N GLU A 146 -1.65 3.60 -5.10
CA GLU A 146 -0.53 3.02 -4.35
C GLU A 146 -1.00 1.76 -3.62
N PHE A 147 -0.18 0.72 -3.69
CA PHE A 147 -0.44 -0.60 -3.15
C PHE A 147 0.68 -1.01 -2.20
N LYS A 148 0.29 -1.70 -1.13
CA LYS A 148 1.21 -2.13 -0.08
C LYS A 148 1.26 -3.65 0.02
N PRO A 149 2.44 -4.23 0.23
CA PRO A 149 2.53 -5.66 0.49
C PRO A 149 1.82 -5.98 1.81
N TYR A 150 0.92 -6.96 1.79
CA TYR A 150 0.15 -7.36 2.97
C TYR A 150 -0.16 -8.85 2.95
N GLN A 151 0.25 -9.58 3.99
CA GLN A 151 -0.01 -11.02 4.18
C GLN A 151 0.35 -11.90 2.95
N GLY A 152 1.42 -11.55 2.22
CA GLY A 152 1.85 -12.28 1.02
C GLY A 152 1.08 -11.92 -0.26
N GLY A 153 0.17 -10.95 -0.20
CA GLY A 153 -0.48 -10.32 -1.35
C GLY A 153 -0.34 -8.79 -1.29
N TRP A 154 -1.34 -8.10 -1.82
CA TRP A 154 -1.38 -6.64 -1.89
C TRP A 154 -2.68 -6.10 -1.29
N GLN A 155 -2.60 -4.87 -0.80
CA GLN A 155 -3.76 -4.07 -0.39
C GLN A 155 -3.61 -2.65 -0.94
N LEU A 156 -4.73 -1.94 -1.09
CA LEU A 156 -4.74 -0.54 -1.44
C LEU A 156 -4.24 0.30 -0.26
N SER A 157 -3.42 1.32 -0.52
CA SER A 157 -3.01 2.27 0.52
C SER A 157 -4.22 3.03 1.08
N GLN A 158 -4.12 3.46 2.34
CA GLN A 158 -5.20 4.18 3.00
C GLN A 158 -5.51 5.49 2.26
N GLN A 159 -4.46 6.20 1.82
CA GLN A 159 -4.59 7.45 1.07
C GLN A 159 -5.38 7.25 -0.24
N THR A 160 -5.08 6.20 -1.00
CA THR A 160 -5.80 5.91 -2.23
C THR A 160 -7.24 5.47 -1.92
N ALA A 161 -7.45 4.67 -0.87
CA ALA A 161 -8.78 4.24 -0.46
C ALA A 161 -9.68 5.42 -0.04
N ASP A 162 -9.17 6.35 0.76
CA ASP A 162 -9.90 7.54 1.19
C ASP A 162 -10.29 8.43 0.01
N MET A 163 -9.40 8.55 -0.99
CA MET A 163 -9.71 9.23 -2.24
C MET A 163 -10.86 8.52 -2.97
N LEU A 164 -10.77 7.21 -3.20
CA LEU A 164 -11.81 6.46 -3.92
C LEU A 164 -13.17 6.46 -3.19
N LEU A 165 -13.16 6.32 -1.86
CA LEU A 165 -14.36 6.40 -1.05
C LEU A 165 -14.95 7.82 -1.06
N GLY A 166 -14.11 8.85 -1.02
CA GLY A 166 -14.53 10.25 -1.16
C GLY A 166 -15.20 10.54 -2.51
N LEU A 167 -14.74 9.90 -3.60
CA LEU A 167 -15.43 9.96 -4.90
C LEU A 167 -16.82 9.30 -4.85
N GLY A 168 -16.95 8.15 -4.17
CA GLY A 168 -18.23 7.44 -4.02
C GLY A 168 -19.21 8.10 -3.04
N ASN A 169 -18.73 8.94 -2.13
CA ASN A 169 -19.52 9.69 -1.15
C ASN A 169 -19.98 11.06 -1.66
N SER A 170 -19.57 11.48 -2.85
CA SER A 170 -20.02 12.75 -3.45
C SER A 170 -21.47 12.62 -3.93
N PRO A 171 -22.42 13.44 -3.45
CA PRO A 171 -23.76 13.47 -4.00
C PRO A 171 -23.71 13.86 -5.49
N PRO A 172 -24.61 13.33 -6.34
CA PRO A 172 -24.72 13.79 -7.72
C PRO A 172 -25.16 15.27 -7.70
N GLY A 173 -24.22 16.20 -7.83
CA GLY A 173 -24.56 17.63 -7.95
C GLY A 173 -23.54 18.68 -7.54
N THR A 174 -22.43 18.37 -6.88
CA THR A 174 -21.43 19.41 -6.52
C THR A 174 -20.18 19.29 -7.37
N SER A 175 -20.26 19.72 -8.62
CA SER A 175 -19.08 20.21 -9.33
C SER A 175 -18.49 21.39 -8.54
N PRO A 176 -17.17 21.44 -8.26
CA PRO A 176 -16.57 22.64 -7.71
C PRO A 176 -16.72 23.76 -8.74
N THR A 177 -17.54 24.77 -8.44
CA THR A 177 -17.55 26.02 -9.21
C THR A 177 -16.15 26.63 -9.12
N PRO A 178 -15.42 26.83 -10.25
CA PRO A 178 -14.19 27.61 -10.21
C PRO A 178 -14.56 29.03 -9.76
N THR A 179 -14.00 29.46 -8.64
CA THR A 179 -14.13 30.86 -8.18
C THR A 179 -13.33 31.74 -9.14
N PRO A 180 -13.92 32.84 -9.65
CA PRO A 180 -13.28 33.73 -10.63
C PRO A 180 -12.09 34.53 -10.07
#